data_AF-A0A847NYD6-F1
#
_entry.id   AF-A0A847NYD6-F1
#
_cell.length_a   1.000
_cell.length_b   1.000
_cell.length_c   1.000
_cell.angle_alpha   90.00
_cell.angle_beta   90.00
_cell.angle_gamma   90.00
#
_symmetry.space_group_name_H-M   'P 1'
#
loop_
_entity.id
_entity.type
_entity.pdbx_description
1 polymer ?
#
loop_
_entity_poly.entity_id
_entity_poly.type
_entity_poly.pdbx_seq_one_letter_code
_entity_poly.pdbx_strand_id
1 'polypeptide(L)'
;NVGGGKKETGLSDGALLWMIEQAKAAGLVFKEKMVRQIKPDPLDFAHTFSGVYKMLRTQPRNIPLIDQSNKETIHESAIERQQNPPIYLNSYRKTYMLKPGDEMTCTIYAKDHWNETGIYLEKDAHYKFSAKGQWTDGDIKCGPGGTGDGKFHFGEVALMIGSTLGKLENLLEKNADIFGTKRIENYPWMSLIGIIANCSNPGLDGTPDQHQHFLIGDNCELKSISRPGYLYCFANDSWKFYWNNQGSVTLNISRIA
;
A
#
# COMPACT_ATOMS: atom_id res chain seq x y z
N ASN A 1 -18.31 10.05 16.20
CA ASN A 1 -16.98 9.41 16.20
C ASN A 1 -16.58 9.21 14.75
N VAL A 2 -15.49 9.84 14.32
CA VAL A 2 -14.89 9.62 12.99
C VAL A 2 -14.09 8.33 13.09
N GLY A 3 -14.28 7.35 12.21
CA GLY A 3 -13.45 6.12 12.24
C GLY A 3 -14.00 4.93 13.05
N GLY A 4 -15.29 4.91 13.38
CA GLY A 4 -15.99 3.65 13.67
C GLY A 4 -15.95 3.15 15.11
N GLY A 5 -15.80 4.03 16.10
CA GLY A 5 -16.12 3.71 17.50
C GLY A 5 -15.11 2.80 18.19
N LYS A 6 -13.83 2.92 17.84
CA LYS A 6 -12.74 2.24 18.54
C LYS A 6 -12.47 2.88 19.90
N LYS A 7 -11.76 2.14 20.77
CA LYS A 7 -11.42 2.58 22.13
C LYS A 7 -10.34 3.67 22.08
N GLU A 8 -9.26 3.41 21.37
CA GLU A 8 -8.22 4.37 21.05
C GLU A 8 -8.76 5.32 19.96
N THR A 9 -8.68 6.62 20.23
CA THR A 9 -9.41 7.65 19.46
C THR A 9 -8.55 8.84 19.08
N GLY A 10 -7.30 8.95 19.54
CA GLY A 10 -6.44 10.11 19.33
C GLY A 10 -6.23 10.46 17.86
N LEU A 11 -6.07 9.46 16.99
CA LEU A 11 -5.96 9.67 15.54
C LEU A 11 -7.26 10.17 14.92
N SER A 12 -8.40 9.58 15.30
CA SER A 12 -9.71 10.02 14.82
C SER A 12 -10.13 11.38 15.38
N ASP A 13 -9.72 11.68 16.61
CA ASP A 13 -9.98 12.94 17.29
C ASP A 13 -9.20 14.07 16.61
N GLY A 14 -7.99 13.81 16.13
CA GLY A 14 -7.27 14.74 15.25
C GLY A 14 -8.05 15.10 13.98
N ALA A 15 -8.58 14.09 13.29
CA ALA A 15 -9.42 14.32 12.10
C ALA A 15 -10.72 15.06 12.43
N LEU A 16 -11.39 14.67 13.53
CA LEU A 16 -12.63 15.31 13.97
C LEU A 16 -12.40 16.77 14.38
N LEU A 17 -11.31 17.06 15.10
CA LEU A 17 -10.94 18.42 15.47
C LEU A 17 -10.74 19.29 14.23
N TRP A 18 -9.95 18.81 13.26
CA TRP A 18 -9.75 19.50 11.99
C TRP A 18 -11.07 19.78 11.28
N MET A 19 -11.97 18.79 11.17
CA MET A 19 -13.29 18.98 10.55
C MET A 19 -14.13 20.05 11.26
N ILE A 20 -14.09 20.08 12.60
CA ILE A 20 -14.79 21.08 13.41
C ILE A 20 -14.23 22.48 13.15
N GLU A 21 -12.90 22.63 13.06
CA GLU A 21 -12.25 23.91 12.80
C GLU A 21 -12.60 24.45 11.40
N GLN A 22 -12.55 23.60 10.37
CA GLN A 22 -12.99 23.97 9.02
C GLN A 22 -14.47 24.39 8.99
N ALA A 23 -15.33 23.62 9.66
CA ALA A 23 -16.74 23.92 9.76
C ALA A 23 -17.04 25.22 10.54
N LYS A 24 -16.28 25.49 11.62
CA LYS A 24 -16.35 26.76 12.37
C LYS A 24 -15.95 27.94 11.49
N ALA A 25 -14.88 27.81 10.70
CA ALA A 25 -14.46 28.83 9.74
C ALA A 25 -15.53 29.11 8.67
N ALA A 26 -16.34 28.11 8.33
CA ALA A 26 -17.51 28.25 7.46
C ALA A 26 -18.80 28.75 8.17
N GLY A 27 -18.73 29.09 9.45
CA GLY A 27 -19.83 29.67 10.23
C GLY A 27 -20.68 28.68 11.04
N LEU A 28 -20.31 27.40 11.12
CA LEU A 28 -21.02 26.45 11.98
C LEU A 28 -20.63 26.62 13.45
N VAL A 29 -21.61 26.48 14.35
CA VAL A 29 -21.41 26.56 15.81
C VAL A 29 -21.48 25.18 16.42
N PHE A 30 -20.53 24.86 17.30
CA PHE A 30 -20.46 23.59 18.00
C PHE A 30 -20.63 23.80 19.51
N LYS A 31 -21.22 22.81 20.19
CA LYS A 31 -21.32 22.83 21.66
C LYS A 31 -19.93 22.69 22.26
N GLU A 32 -19.47 23.72 22.95
CA GLU A 32 -18.12 23.77 23.57
C GLU A 32 -17.84 22.57 24.51
N LYS A 33 -18.85 22.11 25.25
CA LYS A 33 -18.72 20.90 26.10
C LYS A 33 -18.40 19.62 25.31
N MET A 34 -18.79 19.54 24.04
CA MET A 34 -18.47 18.40 23.18
C MET A 34 -17.06 18.53 22.61
N VAL A 35 -16.67 19.73 22.16
CA VAL A 35 -15.31 19.97 21.61
C VAL A 35 -14.23 19.66 22.65
N ARG A 36 -14.44 20.02 23.92
CA ARG A 36 -13.50 19.73 25.02
C ARG A 36 -13.26 18.26 25.32
N GLN A 37 -14.09 17.36 24.80
CA GLN A 37 -13.89 15.91 25.00
C GLN A 37 -12.91 15.31 23.98
N ILE A 38 -12.63 16.03 22.89
CA ILE A 38 -11.76 15.60 21.81
C ILE A 38 -10.31 15.70 22.26
N LYS A 39 -9.55 14.61 22.15
CA LYS A 39 -8.17 14.51 22.60
C LYS A 39 -7.31 14.00 21.43
N PRO A 40 -6.90 14.89 20.51
CA PRO A 40 -6.07 14.50 19.40
C PRO A 40 -4.71 14.01 19.90
N ASP A 41 -4.25 12.87 19.38
CA ASP A 41 -2.93 12.33 19.66
C ASP A 41 -2.39 11.69 18.37
N PRO A 42 -1.44 12.37 17.68
CA PRO A 42 -0.80 11.88 16.46
C PRO A 42 -0.05 10.56 16.64
N LEU A 43 0.28 10.18 17.88
CA LEU A 43 1.03 8.99 18.24
C LEU A 43 0.15 7.87 18.80
N ASP A 44 -1.17 8.06 18.85
CA ASP A 44 -2.09 7.03 19.33
C ASP A 44 -2.12 5.80 18.39
N PHE A 45 -2.74 4.72 18.88
CA PHE A 45 -2.78 3.44 18.23
C PHE A 45 -3.55 3.47 16.90
N ALA A 46 -2.86 3.07 15.83
CA ALA A 46 -3.44 2.90 14.50
C ALA A 46 -4.00 1.49 14.36
N HIS A 47 -5.32 1.38 14.23
CA HIS A 47 -5.99 0.12 13.97
C HIS A 47 -5.78 -0.33 12.52
N THR A 48 -5.64 -1.65 12.35
CA THR A 48 -5.65 -2.30 11.03
C THR A 48 -6.95 -3.08 10.82
N PHE A 49 -7.21 -3.50 9.58
CA PHE A 49 -8.36 -4.32 9.22
C PHE A 49 -8.35 -5.65 9.99
N SER A 50 -9.53 -6.04 10.50
CA SER A 50 -9.73 -7.25 11.31
C SER A 50 -10.93 -8.06 10.82
N GLY A 51 -11.02 -9.31 11.27
CA GLY A 51 -12.11 -10.21 10.90
C GLY A 51 -12.17 -10.47 9.39
N VAL A 52 -13.39 -10.40 8.83
CA VAL A 52 -13.66 -10.67 7.40
C VAL A 52 -12.92 -9.71 6.46
N TYR A 53 -12.57 -8.50 6.90
CA TYR A 53 -11.84 -7.53 6.07
C TYR A 53 -10.41 -7.97 5.76
N LYS A 54 -9.81 -8.86 6.57
CA LYS A 54 -8.50 -9.48 6.25
C LYS A 54 -8.56 -10.37 5.01
N MET A 55 -9.76 -10.81 4.62
CA MET A 55 -9.96 -11.62 3.43
C MET A 55 -10.11 -10.78 2.16
N LEU A 56 -10.19 -9.46 2.23
CA LEU A 56 -10.32 -8.62 1.05
C LEU A 56 -8.94 -8.25 0.46
N ARG A 57 -8.90 -8.05 -0.86
CA ARG A 57 -7.76 -7.38 -1.50
C ARG A 57 -7.63 -5.98 -0.92
N THR A 58 -6.39 -5.58 -0.64
CA THR A 58 -6.05 -4.23 -0.21
C THR A 58 -5.25 -3.55 -1.31
N GLN A 59 -5.26 -2.22 -1.33
CA GLN A 59 -4.44 -1.44 -2.24
C GLN A 59 -3.70 -0.35 -1.45
N PRO A 60 -2.50 0.07 -1.90
CA PRO A 60 -1.83 1.23 -1.37
C PRO A 60 -2.76 2.45 -1.43
N ARG A 61 -2.71 3.30 -0.41
CA ARG A 61 -3.45 4.55 -0.44
C ARG A 61 -2.64 5.56 -1.24
N ASN A 62 -3.29 6.22 -2.21
CA ASN A 62 -2.73 7.44 -2.78
C ASN A 62 -2.74 8.53 -1.71
N ILE A 63 -1.56 8.86 -1.20
CA ILE A 63 -1.34 9.92 -0.22
C ILE A 63 -0.34 10.92 -0.81
N PRO A 64 -0.46 12.22 -0.48
CA PRO A 64 0.52 13.22 -0.87
C PRO A 64 1.89 12.93 -0.25
N LEU A 65 2.93 13.55 -0.79
CA LEU A 65 4.27 13.54 -0.21
C LEU A 65 4.23 14.00 1.24
N ILE A 66 4.64 13.15 2.18
CA ILE A 66 4.78 13.48 3.60
C ILE A 66 6.18 14.05 3.80
N ASP A 67 6.30 15.37 3.66
CA ASP A 67 7.52 16.15 3.82
C ASP A 67 7.23 17.55 4.36
N GLN A 68 8.16 18.15 5.09
CA GLN A 68 7.98 19.48 5.68
C GLN A 68 7.73 20.59 4.64
N SER A 69 8.14 20.39 3.39
CA SER A 69 7.86 21.31 2.29
C SER A 69 6.39 21.28 1.83
N ASN A 70 5.60 20.27 2.21
CA ASN A 70 4.23 20.06 1.72
C ASN A 70 3.12 20.39 2.74
N LYS A 71 3.39 21.30 3.70
CA LYS A 71 2.48 21.63 4.83
C LYS A 71 1.10 22.16 4.43
N GLU A 72 0.91 22.63 3.20
CA GLU A 72 -0.41 23.05 2.71
C GLU A 72 -1.34 21.85 2.46
N THR A 73 -0.77 20.69 2.10
CA THR A 73 -1.53 19.48 1.77
C THR A 73 -1.61 18.50 2.93
N ILE A 74 -0.61 18.51 3.82
CA ILE A 74 -0.54 17.58 4.97
C ILE A 74 -0.63 18.32 6.30
N HIS A 75 -1.38 17.75 7.23
CA HIS A 75 -1.44 18.24 8.60
C HIS A 75 -0.15 17.89 9.35
N GLU A 76 0.27 18.75 10.29
CA GLU A 76 1.50 18.58 11.06
C GLU A 76 1.57 17.26 11.83
N SER A 77 0.43 16.71 12.25
CA SER A 77 0.31 15.41 12.91
C SER A 77 0.89 14.25 12.08
N ALA A 78 0.81 14.32 10.74
CA ALA A 78 1.40 13.31 9.87
C ALA A 78 2.94 13.38 9.87
N ILE A 79 3.49 14.60 9.90
CA ILE A 79 4.93 14.86 10.01
C ILE A 79 5.45 14.42 11.38
N GLU A 80 4.76 14.81 12.46
CA GLU A 80 5.11 14.43 13.83
C GLU A 80 5.19 12.91 13.97
N ARG A 81 4.18 12.19 13.46
CA ARG A 81 4.14 10.73 13.51
C ARG A 81 5.20 10.07 12.62
N GLN A 82 5.56 10.67 11.48
CA GLN A 82 6.64 10.18 10.63
C GLN A 82 8.00 10.31 11.33
N GLN A 83 8.24 11.43 12.01
CA GLN A 83 9.47 11.72 12.74
C GLN A 83 9.58 10.91 14.03
N ASN A 84 8.47 10.69 14.72
CA ASN A 84 8.39 9.99 16.00
C ASN A 84 7.36 8.85 15.93
N PRO A 85 7.59 7.80 15.12
CA PRO A 85 6.62 6.72 15.01
C PRO A 85 6.41 6.07 16.39
N PRO A 86 5.16 5.71 16.76
CA PRO A 86 4.89 5.01 18.00
C PRO A 86 5.71 3.73 18.12
N ILE A 87 6.13 3.36 19.32
CA ILE A 87 7.08 2.25 19.56
C ILE A 87 6.67 0.90 18.97
N TYR A 88 5.38 0.64 18.82
CA TYR A 88 4.86 -0.60 18.23
C TYR A 88 4.92 -0.60 16.68
N LEU A 89 5.24 0.55 16.08
CA LEU A 89 5.49 0.71 14.65
C LEU A 89 6.99 0.92 14.43
N ASN A 90 7.61 0.04 13.63
CA ASN A 90 9.00 0.22 13.23
C ASN A 90 9.23 1.53 12.45
N SER A 91 8.23 1.93 11.65
CA SER A 91 8.25 3.20 10.91
C SER A 91 6.85 3.62 10.50
N TYR A 92 6.67 4.91 10.22
CA TYR A 92 5.46 5.45 9.63
C TYR A 92 5.80 6.22 8.35
N ARG A 93 5.40 5.70 7.18
CA ARG A 93 5.49 6.40 5.89
C ARG A 93 6.85 7.07 5.62
N LYS A 94 7.94 6.31 5.74
CA LYS A 94 9.29 6.82 5.39
C LYS A 94 9.25 7.40 3.98
N THR A 95 9.95 8.51 3.78
CA THR A 95 9.94 9.23 2.51
C THR A 95 11.35 9.41 1.99
N TYR A 96 11.57 9.03 0.75
CA TYR A 96 12.80 9.21 0.00
C TYR A 96 12.47 9.87 -1.34
N MET A 97 13.07 11.05 -1.57
CA MET A 97 13.00 11.79 -2.83
C MET A 97 14.36 11.69 -3.50
N LEU A 98 14.45 10.91 -4.57
CA LEU A 98 15.69 10.79 -5.35
C LEU A 98 15.84 12.00 -6.26
N LYS A 99 16.99 12.66 -6.22
CA LYS A 99 17.40 13.68 -7.21
C LYS A 99 18.01 12.98 -8.43
N PRO A 100 18.09 13.65 -9.60
CA PRO A 100 18.78 13.09 -10.75
C PRO A 100 20.23 12.69 -10.39
N GLY A 101 20.59 11.44 -10.67
CA GLY A 101 21.86 10.83 -10.28
C GLY A 101 21.85 10.09 -8.94
N ASP A 102 20.83 10.29 -8.09
CA ASP A 102 20.69 9.53 -6.85
C ASP A 102 20.25 8.10 -7.13
N GLU A 103 20.71 7.19 -6.27
CA GLU A 103 20.25 5.81 -6.24
C GLU A 103 19.88 5.37 -4.82
N MET A 104 19.00 4.39 -4.75
CA MET A 104 18.60 3.75 -3.51
C MET A 104 18.42 2.25 -3.72
N THR A 105 18.81 1.48 -2.71
CA THR A 105 18.60 0.04 -2.68
C THR A 105 17.63 -0.33 -1.57
N CYS A 106 16.66 -1.20 -1.87
CA CYS A 106 15.71 -1.74 -0.91
C CYS A 106 15.50 -3.24 -1.11
N THR A 107 15.15 -3.95 -0.04
CA THR A 107 14.82 -5.37 -0.06
C THR A 107 13.32 -5.55 -0.25
N ILE A 108 12.93 -6.39 -1.20
CA ILE A 108 11.53 -6.74 -1.48
C ILE A 108 11.30 -8.20 -1.08
N TYR A 109 10.46 -8.43 -0.08
CA TYR A 109 10.11 -9.75 0.43
C TYR A 109 8.96 -10.36 -0.36
N ALA A 110 9.08 -11.63 -0.73
CA ALA A 110 8.09 -12.33 -1.55
C ALA A 110 6.77 -12.60 -0.81
N LYS A 111 6.84 -12.76 0.52
CA LYS A 111 5.68 -13.01 1.39
C LYS A 111 4.80 -11.78 1.64
N ASP A 112 5.32 -10.58 1.37
CA ASP A 112 4.62 -9.33 1.68
C ASP A 112 3.76 -8.92 0.47
N HIS A 113 2.44 -8.76 0.70
CA HIS A 113 1.53 -8.24 -0.35
C HIS A 113 1.95 -6.86 -0.84
N TRP A 114 2.54 -6.05 0.02
CA TRP A 114 2.97 -4.70 -0.29
C TRP A 114 4.28 -4.39 0.44
N ASN A 115 5.37 -4.32 -0.31
CA ASN A 115 6.62 -3.78 0.21
C ASN A 115 6.60 -2.26 0.04
N GLU A 116 6.45 -1.53 1.16
CA GLU A 116 6.54 -0.07 1.17
C GLU A 116 8.01 0.36 1.07
N THR A 117 8.40 0.90 -0.08
CA THR A 117 9.79 1.34 -0.31
C THR A 117 10.11 2.69 0.32
N GLY A 118 9.07 3.50 0.53
CA GLY A 118 9.17 4.90 0.94
C GLY A 118 9.62 5.85 -0.16
N ILE A 119 9.96 5.36 -1.35
CA ILE A 119 10.38 6.20 -2.47
C ILE A 119 9.15 6.84 -3.09
N TYR A 120 9.16 8.16 -3.21
CA TYR A 120 8.12 8.93 -3.87
C TYR A 120 8.56 9.25 -5.30
N LEU A 121 7.81 8.74 -6.28
CA LEU A 121 8.11 8.94 -7.69
C LEU A 121 7.39 10.19 -8.20
N GLU A 122 8.13 11.09 -8.83
CA GLU A 122 7.60 12.34 -9.35
C GLU A 122 6.99 12.18 -10.73
N LYS A 123 6.01 13.03 -11.05
CA LYS A 123 5.46 13.12 -12.40
C LYS A 123 6.57 13.49 -13.39
N ASP A 124 6.54 12.89 -14.58
CA ASP A 124 7.46 13.16 -15.68
C ASP A 124 8.96 12.88 -15.40
N ALA A 125 9.31 12.34 -14.22
CA ALA A 125 10.67 11.91 -13.88
C ALA A 125 10.99 10.53 -14.47
N HIS A 126 12.27 10.27 -14.71
CA HIS A 126 12.75 9.03 -15.31
C HIS A 126 13.52 8.19 -14.30
N TYR A 127 13.11 6.94 -14.15
CA TYR A 127 13.73 6.01 -13.20
C TYR A 127 14.21 4.75 -13.90
N LYS A 128 15.33 4.22 -13.41
CA LYS A 128 15.85 2.90 -13.79
C LYS A 128 15.83 1.98 -12.59
N PHE A 129 15.39 0.76 -12.83
CA PHE A 129 15.26 -0.30 -11.84
C PHE A 129 16.15 -1.47 -12.25
N SER A 130 16.84 -2.07 -11.28
CA SER A 130 17.58 -3.32 -11.44
C SER A 130 17.36 -4.17 -10.19
N ALA A 131 16.90 -5.40 -10.38
CA ALA A 131 16.67 -6.33 -9.29
C ALA A 131 17.54 -7.58 -9.43
N LYS A 132 18.00 -8.11 -8.30
CA LYS A 132 18.80 -9.33 -8.21
C LYS A 132 18.42 -10.13 -6.97
N GLY A 133 18.74 -11.43 -6.99
CA GLY A 133 18.41 -12.35 -5.91
C GLY A 133 17.37 -13.36 -6.35
N GLN A 134 16.82 -14.08 -5.37
CA GLN A 134 15.87 -15.16 -5.60
C GLN A 134 14.86 -15.23 -4.46
N TRP A 135 13.64 -15.61 -4.81
CA TRP A 135 12.58 -15.98 -3.88
C TRP A 135 11.91 -17.27 -4.35
N THR A 136 10.97 -17.78 -3.56
CA THR A 136 10.22 -18.99 -3.91
C THR A 136 8.71 -18.79 -3.80
N ASP A 137 8.00 -19.54 -4.63
CA ASP A 137 6.59 -19.93 -4.45
C ASP A 137 6.59 -21.41 -4.07
N GLY A 138 6.31 -21.71 -2.80
CA GLY A 138 6.59 -23.02 -2.22
C GLY A 138 8.07 -23.41 -2.40
N ASP A 139 8.32 -24.50 -3.12
CA ASP A 139 9.66 -25.00 -3.43
C ASP A 139 10.24 -24.47 -4.75
N ILE A 140 9.45 -23.71 -5.52
CA ILE A 140 9.83 -23.25 -6.86
C ILE A 140 10.66 -21.97 -6.74
N LYS A 141 11.95 -22.07 -7.03
CA LYS A 141 12.87 -20.91 -7.06
C LYS A 141 12.65 -20.08 -8.31
N CYS A 142 12.54 -18.77 -8.13
CA CYS A 142 12.47 -17.81 -9.21
C CYS A 142 13.21 -16.51 -8.86
N GLY A 143 13.66 -15.81 -9.91
CA GLY A 143 14.24 -14.48 -9.78
C GLY A 143 13.20 -13.37 -10.01
N PRO A 144 13.64 -12.11 -10.04
CA PRO A 144 12.76 -10.96 -10.29
C PRO A 144 12.00 -11.03 -11.62
N GLY A 145 12.54 -11.70 -12.65
CA GLY A 145 11.82 -11.96 -13.91
C GLY A 145 10.59 -12.87 -13.81
N GLY A 146 10.42 -13.60 -12.70
CA GLY A 146 9.32 -14.55 -12.50
C GLY A 146 9.56 -15.93 -13.09
N THR A 147 8.50 -16.74 -13.20
CA THR A 147 8.55 -18.07 -13.84
C THR A 147 8.23 -17.97 -15.33
N GLY A 148 8.98 -18.70 -16.15
CA GLY A 148 8.84 -18.66 -17.62
C GLY A 148 7.79 -19.61 -18.19
N ASP A 149 7.13 -20.42 -17.36
CA ASP A 149 6.22 -21.48 -17.83
C ASP A 149 4.74 -21.08 -17.82
N GLY A 150 4.40 -19.90 -17.27
CA GLY A 150 3.06 -19.33 -17.26
C GLY A 150 2.03 -20.13 -16.44
N LYS A 151 2.47 -21.17 -15.71
CA LYS A 151 1.59 -22.04 -14.94
C LYS A 151 1.45 -21.55 -13.50
N PHE A 152 0.22 -21.58 -13.01
CA PHE A 152 -0.05 -21.49 -11.58
C PHE A 152 0.27 -22.85 -10.94
N HIS A 153 1.16 -22.88 -9.94
CA HIS A 153 1.60 -24.12 -9.31
C HIS A 153 1.00 -24.21 -7.92
N PHE A 154 -0.09 -24.97 -7.76
CA PHE A 154 -0.66 -25.17 -6.42
C PHE A 154 -1.12 -26.60 -6.16
N GLY A 155 -0.49 -27.24 -5.16
CA GLY A 155 -0.80 -28.59 -4.69
C GLY A 155 -1.93 -28.68 -3.65
N GLU A 156 -2.41 -27.55 -3.09
CA GLU A 156 -3.33 -27.58 -1.93
C GLU A 156 -4.49 -26.55 -2.01
N VAL A 157 -5.18 -26.43 -3.14
CA VAL A 157 -6.34 -25.50 -3.26
C VAL A 157 -7.57 -26.02 -2.48
N ALA A 158 -7.65 -27.33 -2.20
CA ALA A 158 -8.85 -27.98 -1.70
C ALA A 158 -9.24 -27.64 -0.24
N LEU A 159 -8.28 -27.28 0.64
CA LEU A 159 -8.53 -27.15 2.08
C LEU A 159 -9.20 -25.83 2.50
N MET A 160 -9.15 -24.78 1.67
CA MET A 160 -9.70 -23.45 1.99
C MET A 160 -11.19 -23.27 1.63
N ILE A 161 -11.74 -24.12 0.75
CA ILE A 161 -13.13 -24.01 0.29
C ILE A 161 -14.12 -24.49 1.37
N GLY A 162 -13.71 -25.45 2.21
CA GLY A 162 -14.64 -26.15 3.12
C GLY A 162 -15.12 -25.38 4.35
N SER A 163 -14.44 -24.30 4.78
CA SER A 163 -14.71 -23.67 6.09
C SER A 163 -15.42 -22.31 6.05
N THR A 164 -15.73 -21.77 4.85
CA THR A 164 -16.20 -20.38 4.71
C THR A 164 -17.62 -20.20 4.14
N LEU A 165 -18.32 -21.27 3.77
CA LEU A 165 -19.57 -21.21 2.99
C LEU A 165 -20.83 -20.70 3.70
N GLY A 166 -20.80 -20.39 5.00
CA GLY A 166 -22.06 -20.11 5.73
C GLY A 166 -22.53 -18.65 5.76
N LYS A 167 -21.66 -17.65 5.59
CA LYS A 167 -21.99 -16.24 5.93
C LYS A 167 -21.42 -15.16 4.98
N LEU A 168 -20.78 -15.55 3.89
CA LEU A 168 -19.94 -14.63 3.10
C LEU A 168 -20.37 -14.40 1.64
N GLU A 169 -21.49 -14.99 1.19
CA GLU A 169 -21.91 -14.94 -0.22
C GLU A 169 -22.04 -13.50 -0.77
N ASN A 170 -22.55 -12.54 0.02
CA ASN A 170 -22.74 -11.17 -0.45
C ASN A 170 -21.47 -10.28 -0.45
N LEU A 171 -20.40 -10.65 0.25
CA LEU A 171 -19.15 -9.87 0.27
C LEU A 171 -18.15 -10.35 -0.79
N LEU A 172 -18.25 -11.62 -1.19
CA LEU A 172 -17.35 -12.25 -2.15
C LEU A 172 -17.62 -11.81 -3.58
N GLU A 173 -18.88 -11.56 -3.97
CA GLU A 173 -19.23 -11.22 -5.36
C GLU A 173 -18.60 -9.93 -5.90
N LYS A 174 -18.27 -8.95 -5.06
CA LYS A 174 -17.78 -7.63 -5.52
C LYS A 174 -16.26 -7.45 -5.54
N ASN A 175 -15.51 -8.35 -4.90
CA ASN A 175 -14.05 -8.32 -4.85
C ASN A 175 -13.49 -9.74 -5.04
N ALA A 176 -14.14 -10.53 -5.89
CA ALA A 176 -13.82 -11.92 -6.17
C ALA A 176 -12.47 -12.02 -6.87
N ASP A 177 -11.42 -11.84 -6.08
CA ASP A 177 -10.13 -12.38 -6.41
C ASP A 177 -10.28 -13.90 -6.50
N ILE A 178 -10.32 -14.38 -7.73
CA ILE A 178 -10.49 -15.80 -8.01
C ILE A 178 -9.20 -16.47 -7.54
N PHE A 179 -9.34 -17.41 -6.61
CA PHE A 179 -8.22 -18.23 -6.16
C PHE A 179 -7.44 -18.77 -7.37
N GLY A 180 -6.13 -18.49 -7.42
CA GLY A 180 -5.25 -18.97 -8.48
C GLY A 180 -5.15 -18.04 -9.71
N THR A 181 -5.61 -16.80 -9.59
CA THR A 181 -5.33 -15.73 -10.57
C THR A 181 -4.15 -14.87 -10.14
N LYS A 182 -3.45 -14.27 -11.11
CA LYS A 182 -2.36 -13.32 -10.80
C LYS A 182 -2.95 -12.05 -10.26
N ARG A 183 -2.17 -11.32 -9.47
CA ARG A 183 -2.54 -9.95 -9.10
C ARG A 183 -2.62 -9.06 -10.32
N ILE A 184 -1.61 -9.11 -11.18
CA ILE A 184 -1.59 -8.44 -12.48
C ILE A 184 -1.45 -9.48 -13.58
N GLU A 185 -2.55 -9.71 -14.32
CA GLU A 185 -2.65 -10.81 -15.30
C GLU A 185 -1.67 -10.69 -16.48
N ASN A 186 -1.31 -9.47 -16.86
CA ASN A 186 -0.44 -9.21 -18.00
C ASN A 186 1.04 -9.49 -17.74
N TYR A 187 1.42 -9.80 -16.50
CA TYR A 187 2.82 -10.06 -16.13
C TYR A 187 3.04 -11.51 -15.71
N PRO A 188 4.30 -12.01 -15.77
CA PRO A 188 4.61 -13.38 -15.38
C PRO A 188 4.27 -13.66 -13.90
N TRP A 189 4.06 -14.93 -13.59
CA TRP A 189 3.97 -15.37 -12.20
C TRP A 189 5.28 -15.07 -11.47
N MET A 190 5.17 -14.65 -10.21
CA MET A 190 6.32 -14.36 -9.33
C MET A 190 7.31 -13.32 -9.85
N SER A 191 6.99 -12.56 -10.90
CA SER A 191 7.84 -11.46 -11.33
C SER A 191 7.74 -10.29 -10.35
N LEU A 192 8.81 -9.52 -10.19
CA LEU A 192 8.81 -8.29 -9.39
C LEU A 192 8.01 -7.20 -10.12
N ILE A 193 6.95 -6.71 -9.47
CA ILE A 193 6.08 -5.66 -9.99
C ILE A 193 6.25 -4.40 -9.17
N GLY A 194 6.26 -3.25 -9.85
CA GLY A 194 6.12 -1.93 -9.26
C GLY A 194 4.69 -1.40 -9.41
N ILE A 195 4.17 -0.78 -8.36
CA ILE A 195 2.93 0.01 -8.34
C ILE A 195 3.29 1.43 -7.87
N ILE A 196 2.80 2.43 -8.58
CA ILE A 196 2.82 3.82 -8.13
C ILE A 196 1.47 4.09 -7.45
N ALA A 197 1.48 4.49 -6.18
CA ALA A 197 0.27 4.77 -5.43
C ALA A 197 -0.40 6.09 -5.88
N ASN A 198 -0.89 6.15 -7.12
CA ASN A 198 -1.33 7.37 -7.80
C ASN A 198 -2.76 7.31 -8.39
N CYS A 199 -3.61 6.41 -7.87
CA CYS A 199 -5.00 6.28 -8.30
C CYS A 199 -5.82 7.52 -7.94
N SER A 200 -6.91 7.78 -8.66
CA SER A 200 -7.90 8.80 -8.29
C SER A 200 -8.75 8.35 -7.10
N ASN A 201 -9.69 9.22 -6.71
CA ASN A 201 -10.78 8.80 -5.84
C ASN A 201 -11.60 7.68 -6.50
N PRO A 202 -12.19 6.76 -5.71
CA PRO A 202 -13.14 5.78 -6.22
C PRO A 202 -14.29 6.44 -6.98
N GLY A 203 -14.91 5.68 -7.88
CA GLY A 203 -16.16 6.05 -8.52
C GLY A 203 -17.28 6.27 -7.50
N LEU A 204 -18.39 6.88 -7.95
CA LEU A 204 -19.57 7.11 -7.10
C LEU A 204 -20.19 5.80 -6.55
N ASP A 205 -19.95 4.69 -7.25
CA ASP A 205 -20.34 3.33 -6.86
C ASP A 205 -19.37 2.68 -5.85
N GLY A 206 -18.30 3.39 -5.47
CA GLY A 206 -17.24 2.89 -4.60
C GLY A 206 -16.18 2.06 -5.30
N THR A 207 -16.24 1.91 -6.63
CA THR A 207 -15.24 1.16 -7.41
C THR A 207 -13.88 1.87 -7.34
N PRO A 208 -12.82 1.23 -6.83
CA PRO A 208 -11.51 1.87 -6.76
C PRO A 208 -10.93 2.16 -8.15
N ASP A 209 -10.32 3.34 -8.30
CA ASP A 209 -9.49 3.62 -9.48
C ASP A 209 -8.19 2.81 -9.43
N GLN A 210 -7.61 2.56 -10.59
CA GLN A 210 -6.41 1.74 -10.73
C GLN A 210 -5.14 2.56 -10.55
N HIS A 211 -4.16 1.93 -9.91
CA HIS A 211 -2.80 2.45 -9.83
C HIS A 211 -2.04 2.16 -11.13
N GLN A 212 -1.11 3.04 -11.48
CA GLN A 212 -0.12 2.71 -12.49
C GLN A 212 0.77 1.56 -11.99
N HIS A 213 0.88 0.50 -12.78
CA HIS A 213 1.76 -0.64 -12.53
C HIS A 213 2.70 -0.88 -13.71
N PHE A 214 3.83 -1.52 -13.42
CA PHE A 214 4.83 -1.89 -14.41
C PHE A 214 5.62 -3.12 -13.98
N LEU A 215 6.03 -3.93 -14.94
CA LEU A 215 6.97 -5.02 -14.72
C LEU A 215 8.35 -4.41 -14.43
N ILE A 216 8.86 -4.62 -13.22
CA ILE A 216 10.27 -4.31 -12.92
C ILE A 216 11.14 -5.44 -13.48
N GLY A 217 10.75 -6.70 -13.24
CA GLY A 217 11.54 -7.85 -13.69
C GLY A 217 12.96 -7.78 -13.17
N ASP A 218 13.92 -8.26 -13.96
CA ASP A 218 15.35 -8.10 -13.64
C ASP A 218 15.82 -6.66 -13.84
N ASN A 219 15.30 -5.95 -14.86
CA ASN A 219 15.65 -4.56 -15.15
C ASN A 219 14.49 -3.87 -15.86
N CYS A 220 14.27 -2.58 -15.57
CA CYS A 220 13.25 -1.76 -16.22
C CYS A 220 13.63 -0.28 -16.27
N GLU A 221 13.16 0.44 -17.29
CA GLU A 221 13.16 1.91 -17.33
C GLU A 221 11.72 2.43 -17.34
N LEU A 222 11.41 3.29 -16.38
CA LEU A 222 10.13 3.97 -16.27
C LEU A 222 10.28 5.43 -16.70
N LYS A 223 9.67 5.78 -17.84
CA LYS A 223 9.80 7.11 -18.47
C LYS A 223 8.54 7.95 -18.39
N SER A 224 7.41 7.34 -18.06
CA SER A 224 6.11 8.02 -18.05
C SER A 224 5.42 7.76 -16.73
N ILE A 225 5.27 8.80 -15.93
CA ILE A 225 4.54 8.77 -14.66
C ILE A 225 3.42 9.80 -14.78
N SER A 226 2.18 9.32 -14.84
CA SER A 226 1.02 10.19 -15.10
C SER A 226 0.73 11.12 -13.92
N ARG A 227 0.93 10.62 -12.70
CA ARG A 227 0.75 11.31 -11.44
C ARG A 227 1.77 10.80 -10.42
N PRO A 228 2.27 11.67 -9.54
CA PRO A 228 3.26 11.28 -8.56
C PRO A 228 2.65 10.34 -7.50
N GLY A 229 3.49 9.56 -6.84
CA GLY A 229 3.04 8.68 -5.77
C GLY A 229 4.14 7.79 -5.21
N TYR A 230 3.86 7.18 -4.06
CA TYR A 230 4.80 6.25 -3.42
C TYR A 230 4.90 4.94 -4.21
N LEU A 231 6.12 4.43 -4.36
CA LEU A 231 6.42 3.15 -4.97
C LEU A 231 6.19 2.01 -3.96
N TYR A 232 5.38 1.05 -4.38
CA TYR A 232 5.21 -0.23 -3.72
C TYR A 232 5.65 -1.35 -4.66
N CYS A 233 6.25 -2.39 -4.09
CA CYS A 233 6.70 -3.55 -4.86
C CYS A 233 6.17 -4.85 -4.26
N PHE A 234 6.04 -5.88 -5.10
CA PHE A 234 5.63 -7.23 -4.69
C PHE A 234 6.01 -8.28 -5.73
N ALA A 235 6.08 -9.55 -5.32
CA ALA A 235 6.15 -10.70 -6.22
C ALA A 235 4.77 -10.97 -6.82
N ASN A 236 4.59 -11.10 -8.14
CA ASN A 236 3.28 -11.24 -8.80
C ASN A 236 2.64 -12.62 -8.59
N ASP A 237 2.08 -12.84 -7.41
CA ASP A 237 1.41 -14.08 -7.03
C ASP A 237 -0.08 -13.83 -6.75
N SER A 238 -0.84 -14.90 -6.59
CA SER A 238 -2.23 -14.89 -6.17
C SER A 238 -2.31 -14.38 -4.74
N TRP A 239 -3.19 -13.41 -4.52
CA TRP A 239 -3.32 -12.71 -3.24
C TRP A 239 -3.49 -13.65 -2.03
N LYS A 240 -4.11 -14.80 -2.24
CA LYS A 240 -4.41 -15.77 -1.18
C LYS A 240 -3.25 -16.70 -0.84
N PHE A 241 -2.19 -16.70 -1.63
CA PHE A 241 -1.13 -17.73 -1.54
C PHE A 241 0.22 -17.21 -1.04
N TYR A 242 0.40 -15.90 -0.85
CA TYR A 242 1.63 -15.28 -0.29
C TYR A 242 2.22 -15.92 0.98
N TRP A 243 1.44 -16.68 1.74
CA TRP A 243 1.89 -17.38 2.94
C TRP A 243 2.94 -18.47 2.65
N ASN A 244 2.96 -19.05 1.45
CA ASN A 244 3.95 -20.06 1.05
C ASN A 244 5.19 -19.44 0.38
N ASN A 245 5.19 -18.13 0.13
CA ASN A 245 6.31 -17.43 -0.50
C ASN A 245 7.44 -17.19 0.49
N GLN A 246 8.68 -17.39 0.05
CA GLN A 246 9.87 -17.23 0.90
C GLN A 246 10.98 -16.48 0.18
N GLY A 247 11.88 -15.88 0.97
CA GLY A 247 13.03 -15.13 0.44
C GLY A 247 12.68 -13.71 0.01
N SER A 248 13.63 -13.10 -0.70
CA SER A 248 13.58 -11.69 -1.08
C SER A 248 14.50 -11.40 -2.24
N VAL A 249 14.19 -10.35 -3.00
CA VAL A 249 15.07 -9.77 -4.00
C VAL A 249 15.57 -8.41 -3.53
N THR A 250 16.77 -8.03 -3.97
CA THR A 250 17.34 -6.70 -3.77
C THR A 250 17.02 -5.86 -5.00
N LEU A 251 16.36 -4.72 -4.80
CA LEU A 251 15.97 -3.78 -5.84
C LEU A 251 16.81 -2.51 -5.70
N ASN A 252 17.57 -2.17 -6.75
CA ASN A 252 18.22 -0.87 -6.92
C ASN A 252 17.35 0.01 -7.82
N ILE A 253 17.20 1.27 -7.43
CA ILE A 253 16.37 2.29 -8.07
C ILE A 253 17.23 3.53 -8.23
N SER A 254 17.35 4.04 -9.45
CA SER A 254 18.08 5.27 -9.75
C SER A 254 17.18 6.25 -10.47
N ARG A 255 17.28 7.54 -10.12
CA ARG A 255 16.64 8.60 -10.90
C ARG A 255 17.63 9.09 -11.95
N ILE A 256 17.22 9.05 -13.20
CA ILE A 256 18.05 9.43 -14.35
C ILE A 256 17.84 10.91 -14.71
N ALA A 257 16.59 11.37 -14.67
CA ALA A 257 16.18 12.75 -14.95
C ALA A 257 14.95 13.12 -14.09
#